data_AF-F8U8Q3-F1
#
_entry.id   AF-F8U8Q3-F1
#
_cell.length_a   1.000
_cell.length_b   1.000
_cell.length_c   1.000
_cell.angle_alpha   90.00
_cell.angle_beta   90.00
_cell.angle_gamma   90.00
#
_symmetry.space_group_name_H-M   'P 1'
#
loop_
_entity.id
_entity.type
_entity.pdbx_description
1 polymer ?
#
loop_
_entity_poly.entity_id
_entity_poly.type
_entity_poly.pdbx_seq_one_letter_code
_entity_poly.pdbx_strand_id
1 'polypeptide(L)'
;LQTHDSKEHLAMMERVLGPIPTNLLEKTKKRRYVHRCKLDWDMHSSSGRYVRKHCKPLKHYIVSNSEDHRQLFDLIEKMLEYR
;
A
#
# COMPACT_ATOMS: atom_id res chain seq x y z
N LEU A 1 7.48 4.59 -11.58
CA LEU A 1 6.19 3.88 -11.62
C LEU A 1 5.09 4.91 -11.46
N GLN A 2 4.50 5.37 -12.56
CA GLN A 2 3.33 6.24 -12.51
C GLN A 2 2.13 5.35 -12.85
N THR A 3 1.37 4.95 -11.83
CA THR A 3 0.12 4.22 -12.04
C THR A 3 -0.95 5.20 -12.51
N HIS A 4 -1.45 5.00 -13.72
CA HIS A 4 -2.57 5.78 -14.26
C HIS A 4 -3.92 5.39 -13.62
N ASP A 5 -3.99 4.29 -12.85
CA ASP A 5 -5.20 3.82 -12.18
C ASP A 5 -5.17 4.05 -10.66
N SER A 6 -6.19 4.74 -10.12
CA SER A 6 -6.27 5.05 -8.69
C SER A 6 -6.49 3.82 -7.80
N LYS A 7 -7.15 2.77 -8.31
CA LYS A 7 -7.40 1.54 -7.55
C LYS A 7 -6.13 0.69 -7.45
N GLU A 8 -5.35 0.65 -8.54
CA GLU A 8 -4.01 0.06 -8.54
C GLU A 8 -3.08 0.78 -7.55
N HIS A 9 -3.13 2.11 -7.51
CA HIS A 9 -2.35 2.88 -6.53
C HIS A 9 -2.69 2.50 -5.08
N LEU A 10 -3.98 2.37 -4.75
CA LEU A 10 -4.41 1.91 -3.43
C LEU A 10 -3.94 0.49 -3.13
N ALA A 11 -3.95 -0.40 -4.12
CA ALA A 11 -3.47 -1.77 -3.96
C ALA A 11 -1.95 -1.83 -3.73
N MET A 12 -1.18 -0.96 -4.39
CA MET A 12 0.25 -0.80 -4.12
C MET A 12 0.50 -0.30 -2.70
N MET A 13 -0.26 0.70 -2.23
CA MET A 13 -0.16 1.20 -0.87
C MET A 13 -0.48 0.11 0.15
N GLU A 14 -1.55 -0.68 -0.05
CA GLU A 14 -1.88 -1.82 0.83
C GLU A 14 -0.74 -2.83 0.92
N ARG A 15 -0.04 -3.05 -0.19
CA ARG A 15 1.06 -4.02 -0.25
C ARG A 15 2.33 -3.53 0.44
N VAL A 16 2.62 -2.23 0.34
CA VAL A 16 3.86 -1.62 0.89
C VAL A 16 3.69 -1.28 2.37
N LEU A 17 2.56 -0.69 2.75
CA LEU A 17 2.31 -0.10 4.07
C LEU A 17 1.43 -1.00 4.96
N GLY A 18 0.78 -2.01 4.39
CA GLY A 18 -0.22 -2.82 5.09
C GLY A 18 -1.66 -2.37 4.80
N PRO A 19 -2.66 -3.09 5.35
CA PRO A 19 -4.07 -2.93 4.99
C PRO A 19 -4.55 -1.49 5.22
N ILE A 20 -5.37 -0.97 4.31
CA ILE A 20 -5.96 0.35 4.50
C ILE A 20 -6.95 0.27 5.67
N PRO A 21 -6.87 1.19 6.66
CA PRO A 21 -7.79 1.23 7.78
C PRO A 21 -9.27 1.29 7.34
N THR A 22 -10.11 0.48 7.97
CA THR A 22 -11.53 0.35 7.63
C THR A 22 -12.29 1.66 7.79
N ASN A 23 -11.93 2.46 8.80
CA ASN A 23 -12.50 3.80 9.02
C ASN A 23 -12.34 4.73 7.80
N LEU A 24 -11.24 4.64 7.06
CA LEU A 24 -11.03 5.42 5.83
C LEU A 24 -11.84 4.85 4.66
N LEU A 25 -11.90 3.53 4.54
CA LEU A 25 -12.72 2.82 3.54
C LEU A 25 -14.23 3.04 3.76
N GLU A 26 -14.64 3.28 5.00
CA GLU A 26 -16.02 3.59 5.36
C GLU A 26 -16.37 5.06 5.10
N LYS A 27 -15.44 5.98 5.30
CA LYS A 27 -15.66 7.42 5.07
C LYS A 27 -15.56 7.84 3.60
N THR A 28 -14.87 7.07 2.75
CA THR A 28 -14.65 7.45 1.35
C THR A 28 -15.94 7.50 0.52
N LYS A 29 -16.07 8.55 -0.29
CA LYS A 29 -17.15 8.67 -1.30
C LYS A 29 -16.91 7.74 -2.52
N LYS A 30 -15.70 7.19 -2.68
CA LYS A 30 -15.32 6.31 -3.80
C LYS A 30 -15.71 4.85 -3.57
N ARG A 31 -17.00 4.60 -3.32
CA ARG A 31 -17.53 3.25 -2.99
C ARG A 31 -17.19 2.15 -3.99
N ARG A 32 -17.02 2.50 -5.28
CA ARG A 32 -16.62 1.55 -6.34
C ARG A 32 -15.25 0.88 -6.13
N TYR A 33 -14.43 1.36 -5.20
CA TYR A 33 -13.15 0.76 -4.85
C TYR A 33 -13.22 -0.12 -3.61
N VAL A 34 -14.35 -0.15 -2.91
CA VAL A 34 -14.49 -0.80 -1.61
C VAL A 34 -15.58 -1.85 -1.65
N HIS A 35 -15.28 -3.06 -1.19
CA HIS A 35 -16.23 -4.14 -0.98
C HIS A 35 -16.03 -4.73 0.41
N ARG A 36 -17.10 -4.84 1.22
CA ARG A 36 -17.05 -5.37 2.60
C ARG A 36 -15.95 -4.74 3.47
N CYS A 37 -15.87 -3.40 3.45
CA CYS A 37 -14.86 -2.62 4.18
C CYS A 37 -13.41 -3.00 3.85
N LYS A 38 -13.15 -3.52 2.64
CA LYS A 38 -11.82 -3.80 2.09
C LYS A 38 -11.69 -3.25 0.69
N LEU A 39 -10.46 -3.02 0.23
CA LEU A 39 -10.22 -2.68 -1.17
C LEU A 39 -10.71 -3.84 -2.05
N ASP A 40 -11.56 -3.53 -3.02
CA ASP A 40 -12.13 -4.50 -3.97
C ASP A 40 -11.10 -4.88 -5.05
N TRP A 41 -9.97 -5.45 -4.65
CA TRP A 41 -8.85 -5.70 -5.55
C TRP A 41 -8.66 -7.19 -5.86
N ASP A 42 -8.70 -7.53 -7.15
CA ASP A 42 -8.37 -8.88 -7.60
C ASP A 42 -6.85 -9.05 -7.73
N MET A 43 -6.27 -9.81 -6.80
CA MET A 43 -4.84 -10.10 -6.78
C MET A 43 -4.39 -11.07 -7.88
N HIS A 44 -5.30 -11.77 -8.55
CA HIS A 44 -5.00 -12.74 -9.62
C HIS A 44 -5.02 -12.12 -11.01
N SER A 45 -5.61 -10.93 -11.17
CA SER A 45 -5.57 -10.13 -12.39
C SER A 45 -4.13 -9.82 -12.86
N SER A 46 -3.97 -9.37 -14.11
CA SER A 46 -2.66 -8.92 -14.64
C SER A 46 -2.05 -7.81 -13.79
N SER A 47 -2.82 -6.79 -13.43
CA SER A 47 -2.41 -5.71 -12.52
C SER A 47 -2.15 -6.22 -11.11
N GLY A 48 -2.96 -7.15 -10.60
CA GLY A 48 -2.74 -7.80 -9.30
C GLY A 48 -1.40 -8.53 -9.21
N ARG A 49 -1.04 -9.26 -10.27
CA ARG A 49 0.28 -9.93 -10.39
C ARG A 49 1.42 -8.91 -10.50
N TYR A 50 1.21 -7.81 -11.22
CA TYR A 50 2.20 -6.72 -11.33
C TYR A 50 2.49 -6.09 -9.96
N VAL A 51 1.45 -5.66 -9.25
CA VAL A 51 1.57 -5.10 -7.90
C VAL A 51 2.26 -6.09 -6.96
N ARG A 52 1.87 -7.36 -6.97
CA ARG A 52 2.50 -8.39 -6.12
C ARG A 52 3.99 -8.58 -6.42
N LYS A 53 4.39 -8.50 -7.69
CA LYS A 53 5.78 -8.71 -8.13
C LYS A 53 6.66 -7.50 -7.82
N HIS A 54 6.14 -6.29 -7.98
CA HIS A 54 6.93 -5.06 -7.91
C HIS A 54 6.84 -4.32 -6.56
N CYS A 55 5.73 -4.49 -5.84
CA CYS A 55 5.52 -3.89 -4.52
C CYS A 55 5.77 -4.92 -3.42
N LYS A 56 6.76 -4.63 -2.57
CA LYS A 56 7.09 -5.42 -1.37
C LYS A 56 6.78 -4.59 -0.12
N PRO A 57 6.63 -5.21 1.05
CA PRO A 57 6.51 -4.46 2.30
C PRO A 57 7.68 -3.48 2.44
N LEU A 58 7.43 -2.28 2.97
CA LEU A 58 8.42 -1.20 3.04
C LEU A 58 9.77 -1.66 3.62
N LYS A 59 9.73 -2.50 4.66
CA LYS A 59 10.90 -3.06 5.35
C LYS A 59 11.80 -3.93 4.46
N HIS A 60 11.28 -4.49 3.36
CA HIS A 60 12.09 -5.26 2.40
C HIS A 60 13.00 -4.38 1.53
N TYR A 61 12.80 -3.06 1.52
CA TYR A 61 13.66 -2.13 0.79
C TYR A 61 14.84 -1.64 1.65
N ILE A 62 14.94 -2.08 2.90
CA ILE A 62 16.10 -1.81 3.76
C ILE A 62 17.26 -2.66 3.25
N VAL A 63 18.28 -2.01 2.67
CA VAL A 63 19.47 -2.68 2.12
C VAL A 63 20.55 -2.91 3.17
N SER A 64 20.63 -2.03 4.18
CA SER A 64 21.59 -2.08 5.27
C SER A 64 20.88 -2.13 6.61
N ASN A 65 21.34 -2.98 7.51
CA ASN A 65 20.81 -3.07 8.88
C ASN A 65 21.50 -2.10 9.86
N SER A 66 22.15 -1.05 9.34
CA SER A 66 22.72 0.00 10.17
C SER A 66 21.63 0.79 10.91
N GLU A 67 22.02 1.46 11.97
CA GLU A 67 21.08 2.25 12.78
C GLU A 67 20.46 3.41 11.98
N ASP A 68 21.26 4.14 11.20
CA ASP A 68 20.76 5.25 10.37
C ASP A 68 19.70 4.80 9.37
N HIS A 69 19.90 3.65 8.72
CA HIS A 69 18.92 3.09 7.79
C HIS A 69 17.62 2.71 8.51
N ARG A 70 17.71 2.16 9.72
CA ARG A 70 16.51 1.83 10.51
C ARG A 70 15.76 3.08 10.95
N GLN A 71 16.45 4.11 11.41
CA GLN A 71 15.84 5.39 11.82
C GLN A 71 15.17 6.11 10.64
N LEU A 72 15.81 6.11 9.47
CA LEU A 72 15.24 6.67 8.24
C LEU A 72 13.94 5.95 7.86
N PHE A 73 13.93 4.62 7.88
CA PHE A 73 12.74 3.84 7.53
C PHE A 73 11.61 3.96 8.55
N ASP A 74 11.93 4.10 9.84
CA ASP A 74 10.95 4.42 10.89
C ASP A 74 10.28 5.78 10.66
N LEU A 75 11.06 6.80 10.29
CA LEU A 75 10.51 8.11 9.91
C LEU A 75 9.60 8.00 8.67
N ILE A 76 10.05 7.30 7.62
CA ILE A 76 9.25 7.10 6.41
C ILE A 76 7.95 6.36 6.72
N GLU A 77 7.99 5.31 7.55
CA GLU A 77 6.79 4.55 7.96
C GLU A 77 5.78 5.47 8.66
N LYS A 78 6.25 6.38 9.54
CA LYS A 78 5.41 7.38 10.21
C LYS A 78 4.86 8.45 9.26
N MET A 79 5.63 8.87 8.25
CA MET A 79 5.17 9.84 7.26
C MET A 79 4.13 9.26 6.28
N LEU A 80 4.14 7.94 6.08
CA LEU A 80 3.23 7.23 5.19
C LEU A 80 2.04 6.60 5.93
N GLU A 81 1.83 6.98 7.20
CA GLU A 81 0.70 6.50 7.99
C GLU A 81 -0.64 6.97 7.41
N TYR A 82 -1.61 6.06 7.35
CA TYR A 82 -2.98 6.36 6.95
C TYR A 82 -3.70 7.15 8.07
N ARG A 83 -3.73 8.48 7.96
CA ARG A 83 -4.48 9.36 8.86
C ARG A 83 -5.86 9.75 8.33
#